data_AF-A0A2P8D3F8-F1
#
_entry.id   AF-A0A2P8D3F8-F1
#
_cell.length_a   1.000
_cell.length_b   1.000
_cell.length_c   1.000
_cell.angle_alpha   90.00
_cell.angle_beta   90.00
_cell.angle_gamma   90.00
#
_symmetry.space_group_name_H-M   'P 1'
#
loop_
_entity.id
_entity.type
_entity.pdbx_description
1 polymer ?
#
loop_
_entity_poly.entity_id
_entity_poly.type
_entity_poly.pdbx_seq_one_letter_code
_entity_poly.pdbx_strand_id
1 'polypeptide(L)'
;MAPDTEPAPIADPYACAEDEPLRPGWTARAIVRLANYAATHYRYATPLPWGERRDIAWSAIAEHLYAAAEPPDIWDLIRAGWNAITAHTRKHRAFHGQTEHGAAPQFHRYWMLASSPTGSPEERVVERLALDQIWAALSPRQQELISALYYHEDYTRAAASLGLPVSSFYSMISRARRAFTALWHEHETPTRAWGNDVRSGRPRHKHVTTTAIRQRTRSRAQRPDPGPGYRARRDIGITDTRLRARYDNGATITELAREYGMGWASIQNRITNPKS
;
A
#
# COMPACT_ATOMS: atom_id res chain seq x y z
N MET A 1 -54.64 52.04 -54.20
CA MET A 1 -53.88 50.80 -54.42
C MET A 1 -53.24 50.43 -53.10
N ALA A 2 -53.84 49.48 -52.38
CA ALA A 2 -53.29 48.98 -51.13
C ALA A 2 -52.07 48.10 -51.43
N PRO A 3 -51.01 48.14 -50.60
CA PRO A 3 -49.83 47.30 -50.80
C PRO A 3 -50.16 45.83 -50.51
N ASP A 4 -49.79 44.96 -51.44
CA ASP A 4 -49.79 43.51 -51.29
C ASP A 4 -48.91 43.13 -50.09
N THR A 5 -49.55 42.75 -48.99
CA THR A 5 -48.86 42.17 -47.84
C THR A 5 -48.61 40.71 -48.15
N GLU A 6 -47.35 40.36 -48.49
CA GLU A 6 -46.92 38.97 -48.57
C GLU A 6 -47.22 38.25 -47.24
N PRO A 7 -47.84 37.06 -47.26
CA PRO A 7 -48.09 36.31 -46.04
C PRO A 7 -46.77 35.85 -45.42
N ALA A 8 -46.59 36.14 -44.13
CA ALA A 8 -45.44 35.70 -43.34
C ALA A 8 -45.24 34.17 -43.44
N PRO A 9 -43.99 33.67 -43.53
CA PRO A 9 -43.72 32.25 -43.63
C PRO A 9 -44.28 31.51 -42.41
N ILE A 10 -45.14 30.53 -42.67
CA ILE A 10 -45.70 29.64 -41.66
C ILE A 10 -44.55 28.83 -41.07
N ALA A 11 -44.19 29.09 -39.82
CA ALA A 11 -43.22 28.28 -39.09
C ALA A 11 -43.72 26.84 -38.98
N ASP A 12 -42.92 25.89 -39.46
CA ASP A 12 -43.27 24.47 -39.49
C ASP A 12 -43.37 23.92 -38.05
N PRO A 13 -44.56 23.51 -37.57
CA PRO A 13 -44.76 23.07 -36.18
C PRO A 13 -44.08 21.73 -35.86
N TYR A 14 -43.44 21.08 -36.84
CA TYR A 14 -42.64 19.86 -36.67
C TYR A 14 -41.13 20.08 -36.70
N ALA A 15 -40.66 21.33 -36.74
CA ALA A 15 -39.24 21.64 -36.59
C ALA A 15 -38.80 21.23 -35.17
N CYS A 16 -38.21 20.04 -35.07
CA CYS A 16 -37.58 19.59 -33.83
C CYS A 16 -36.45 20.57 -33.51
N ALA A 17 -36.28 20.98 -32.25
CA ALA A 17 -35.23 21.94 -31.86
C ALA A 17 -33.82 21.53 -32.33
N GLU A 18 -33.59 20.25 -32.61
CA GLU A 18 -32.33 19.74 -33.16
C GLU A 18 -32.07 20.08 -34.64
N ASP A 19 -33.11 20.46 -35.37
CA ASP A 19 -33.05 20.90 -36.76
C ASP A 19 -33.01 22.42 -36.90
N GLU A 20 -33.04 23.15 -35.78
CA GLU A 20 -32.83 24.60 -35.77
C GLU A 20 -31.40 24.92 -36.24
N PRO A 21 -31.24 25.85 -37.21
CA PRO A 21 -29.93 26.23 -37.71
C PRO A 21 -29.18 27.04 -36.63
N LEU A 22 -27.98 26.58 -36.27
CA LEU A 22 -27.14 27.26 -35.27
C LEU A 22 -26.29 28.36 -35.92
N ARG A 23 -25.57 28.00 -36.98
CA ARG A 23 -24.78 28.87 -37.85
C ARG A 23 -24.95 28.42 -39.30
N PRO A 24 -24.65 29.26 -40.32
CA PRO A 24 -24.94 28.93 -41.71
C PRO A 24 -24.38 27.55 -42.08
N GLY A 25 -25.27 26.62 -42.46
CA GLY A 25 -24.91 25.27 -42.89
C GLY A 25 -24.87 24.19 -41.81
N TRP A 26 -25.13 24.52 -40.53
CA TRP A 26 -25.01 23.56 -39.42
C TRP A 26 -26.23 23.53 -38.50
N THR A 27 -26.72 22.31 -38.24
CA THR A 27 -27.80 22.03 -37.27
C THR A 27 -27.25 21.36 -36.02
N ALA A 28 -27.97 21.45 -34.89
CA ALA A 28 -27.58 20.77 -33.66
C ALA A 28 -27.46 19.24 -33.86
N ARG A 29 -28.37 18.64 -34.64
CA ARG A 29 -28.30 17.23 -35.04
C ARG A 29 -27.03 16.88 -35.80
N ALA A 30 -26.55 17.77 -36.69
CA ALA A 30 -25.30 17.56 -37.41
C ALA A 30 -24.10 17.54 -36.46
N ILE A 31 -24.06 18.45 -35.48
CA ILE A 31 -23.00 18.50 -34.46
C ILE A 31 -22.99 17.22 -33.61
N VAL A 32 -24.15 16.74 -33.17
CA VAL A 32 -24.26 15.48 -32.41
C VAL A 32 -23.73 14.29 -33.21
N ARG A 33 -24.06 14.21 -34.51
CA ARG A 33 -23.51 13.16 -35.39
C ARG A 33 -21.99 13.24 -35.51
N LEU A 34 -21.42 14.44 -35.64
CA LEU A 34 -19.97 14.63 -35.71
C LEU A 34 -19.28 14.29 -34.39
N ALA A 35 -19.87 14.64 -33.25
CA ALA A 35 -19.35 14.28 -31.93
C ALA A 35 -19.35 12.76 -31.71
N ASN A 36 -20.44 12.08 -32.10
CA ASN A 36 -20.52 10.62 -32.07
C ASN A 36 -19.46 9.97 -32.98
N TYR A 37 -19.27 10.52 -34.18
CA TYR A 37 -18.25 10.06 -35.12
C TYR A 37 -16.85 10.24 -34.52
N ALA A 38 -16.54 11.42 -34.00
CA ALA A 38 -15.24 11.75 -33.41
C ALA A 38 -14.93 10.85 -32.20
N ALA A 39 -15.89 10.61 -31.32
CA ALA A 39 -15.73 9.74 -30.15
C ALA A 39 -15.52 8.27 -30.51
N THR A 40 -16.21 7.78 -31.54
CA THR A 40 -16.14 6.39 -31.99
C THR A 40 -14.87 6.09 -32.77
N HIS A 41 -14.47 7.00 -33.67
CA HIS A 41 -13.31 6.82 -34.55
C HIS A 41 -12.01 7.44 -33.99
N TYR A 42 -11.99 7.76 -32.70
CA TYR A 42 -10.77 8.24 -32.05
C TYR A 42 -9.69 7.13 -32.03
N ARG A 43 -8.57 7.37 -32.72
CA ARG A 43 -7.55 6.36 -33.04
C ARG A 43 -6.69 5.93 -31.84
N TYR A 44 -6.56 6.77 -30.83
CA TYR A 44 -5.59 6.53 -29.74
C TYR A 44 -6.25 5.84 -28.55
N ALA A 45 -5.54 4.89 -27.95
CA ALA A 45 -5.95 4.30 -26.67
C ALA A 45 -6.14 5.42 -25.64
N THR A 46 -7.31 5.46 -25.01
CA THR A 46 -7.69 6.47 -24.03
C THR A 46 -8.45 5.81 -22.89
N PRO A 47 -8.21 6.22 -21.62
CA PRO A 47 -8.93 5.70 -20.47
C PRO A 47 -10.36 6.24 -20.36
N LEU A 48 -10.75 7.19 -21.21
CA LEU A 48 -12.04 7.87 -21.09
C LEU A 48 -13.19 6.97 -21.62
N PRO A 49 -14.30 6.83 -20.88
CA PRO A 49 -15.49 6.16 -21.37
C PRO A 49 -16.02 6.85 -22.63
N TRP A 50 -16.73 6.10 -23.47
CA TRP A 50 -17.25 6.62 -24.74
C TRP A 50 -18.15 7.86 -24.58
N GLY A 51 -19.03 7.88 -23.57
CA GLY A 51 -19.93 9.02 -23.33
C GLY A 51 -19.16 10.31 -23.04
N GLU A 52 -18.13 10.24 -22.21
CA GLU A 52 -17.29 11.41 -21.90
C GLU A 52 -16.51 11.90 -23.13
N ARG A 53 -16.02 10.99 -23.97
CA ARG A 53 -15.39 11.37 -25.26
C ARG A 53 -16.36 12.11 -26.17
N ARG A 54 -17.61 11.65 -26.25
CA ARG A 54 -18.66 12.31 -27.03
C ARG A 54 -18.94 13.70 -26.49
N ASP A 55 -19.08 13.86 -25.18
CA ASP A 55 -19.42 15.14 -24.56
C ASP A 55 -18.28 16.16 -24.72
N ILE A 56 -17.03 15.74 -24.56
CA ILE A 56 -15.83 16.56 -24.84
C ILE A 56 -15.78 16.97 -26.31
N ALA A 57 -16.00 16.02 -27.23
CA ALA A 57 -15.99 16.31 -28.66
C ALA A 57 -17.11 17.28 -29.04
N TRP A 58 -18.32 17.09 -28.49
CA TRP A 58 -19.47 17.96 -28.73
C TRP A 58 -19.18 19.40 -28.30
N SER A 59 -18.68 19.61 -27.07
CA SER A 59 -18.34 20.96 -26.57
C SER A 59 -17.30 21.62 -27.46
N ALA A 60 -16.23 20.90 -27.80
CA ALA A 60 -15.15 21.44 -28.63
C ALA A 60 -15.60 21.77 -30.06
N ILE A 61 -16.46 20.93 -30.66
CA ILE A 61 -17.04 21.18 -31.98
C ILE A 61 -17.92 22.44 -31.94
N ALA A 62 -18.78 22.56 -30.92
CA ALA A 62 -19.64 23.73 -30.74
C ALA A 62 -18.81 25.01 -30.56
N GLU A 63 -17.82 24.99 -29.66
CA GLU A 63 -16.91 26.13 -29.43
C GLU A 63 -16.17 26.53 -30.71
N HIS A 64 -15.64 25.55 -31.47
CA HIS A 64 -14.96 25.83 -32.73
C HIS A 64 -15.90 26.43 -33.79
N LEU A 65 -17.12 25.90 -33.88
CA LEU A 65 -18.16 26.41 -34.78
C LEU A 65 -18.51 27.87 -34.47
N TYR A 66 -18.62 28.25 -33.20
CA TYR A 66 -18.93 29.62 -32.80
C TYR A 66 -17.73 30.57 -32.84
N ALA A 67 -16.51 30.06 -32.72
CA ALA A 67 -15.29 30.85 -32.81
C ALA A 67 -14.86 31.18 -34.25
N ALA A 68 -15.22 30.35 -35.23
CA ALA A 68 -14.83 30.56 -36.63
C ALA A 68 -15.46 31.83 -37.23
N ALA A 69 -14.74 32.61 -38.04
CA ALA A 69 -15.34 33.75 -38.73
C ALA A 69 -16.14 33.32 -39.98
N GLU A 70 -15.70 32.22 -40.60
CA GLU A 70 -16.29 31.60 -41.80
C GLU A 70 -16.82 30.20 -41.48
N PRO A 71 -17.74 29.64 -42.29
CA PRO A 71 -18.25 28.29 -42.06
C PRO A 71 -17.12 27.24 -42.08
N PRO A 72 -16.85 26.54 -40.97
CA PRO A 72 -15.77 25.56 -40.91
C PRO A 72 -16.11 24.30 -41.72
N ASP A 73 -15.08 23.65 -42.27
CA ASP A 73 -15.24 22.36 -42.94
C ASP A 73 -15.58 21.25 -41.91
N ILE A 74 -16.24 20.19 -42.39
CA ILE A 74 -16.58 19.00 -41.59
C ILE A 74 -15.34 18.44 -40.90
N TRP A 75 -14.22 18.35 -41.62
CA TRP A 75 -12.99 17.78 -41.07
C TRP A 75 -12.33 18.66 -40.01
N ASP A 76 -12.51 19.98 -40.08
CA ASP A 76 -11.99 20.91 -39.06
C ASP A 76 -12.73 20.73 -37.74
N LEU A 77 -14.06 20.54 -37.79
CA LEU A 77 -14.86 20.23 -36.62
C LEU A 77 -14.47 18.87 -36.00
N ILE A 78 -14.33 17.82 -36.82
CA ILE A 78 -13.89 16.50 -36.33
C ILE A 78 -12.50 16.59 -35.68
N ARG A 79 -11.58 17.35 -36.30
CA ARG A 79 -10.23 17.56 -35.77
C ARG A 79 -10.25 18.34 -34.46
N ALA A 80 -11.11 19.35 -34.32
CA ALA A 80 -11.32 20.06 -33.06
C ALA A 80 -11.76 19.10 -31.95
N GLY A 81 -12.71 18.20 -32.25
CA GLY A 81 -13.15 17.15 -31.32
C GLY A 81 -12.02 16.20 -30.90
N TRP A 82 -11.23 15.69 -31.85
CA TRP A 82 -10.08 14.82 -31.54
C TRP A 82 -8.99 15.52 -30.73
N ASN A 83 -8.70 16.78 -31.03
CA ASN A 83 -7.73 17.57 -30.28
C ASN A 83 -8.17 17.76 -28.82
N ALA A 84 -9.45 18.03 -28.59
CA ALA A 84 -10.01 18.16 -27.25
C ALA A 84 -9.96 16.84 -26.47
N ILE A 85 -10.35 15.71 -27.08
CA ILE A 85 -10.21 14.37 -26.46
C ILE A 85 -8.74 14.09 -26.11
N THR A 86 -7.80 14.45 -26.99
CA THR A 86 -6.36 14.25 -26.77
C THR A 86 -5.86 15.09 -25.59
N ALA A 87 -6.20 16.37 -25.56
CA ALA A 87 -5.83 17.29 -24.49
C ALA A 87 -6.40 16.84 -23.14
N HIS A 88 -7.68 16.46 -23.12
CA HIS A 88 -8.33 15.92 -21.93
C HIS A 88 -7.67 14.61 -21.47
N THR A 89 -7.42 13.68 -22.39
CA THR A 89 -6.72 12.43 -22.11
C THR A 89 -5.33 12.69 -21.51
N ARG A 90 -4.58 13.66 -22.03
CA ARG A 90 -3.26 14.04 -21.50
C ARG A 90 -3.37 14.62 -20.09
N LYS A 91 -4.37 15.46 -19.84
CA LYS A 91 -4.65 16.02 -18.51
C LYS A 91 -5.01 14.91 -17.52
N HIS A 92 -5.95 14.04 -17.89
CA HIS A 92 -6.33 12.87 -17.10
C HIS A 92 -5.10 12.00 -16.78
N ARG A 93 -4.22 11.73 -17.75
CA ARG A 93 -2.96 11.00 -17.53
C ARG A 93 -1.99 11.73 -16.64
N ALA A 94 -1.93 13.06 -16.66
CA ALA A 94 -1.05 13.81 -15.77
C ALA A 94 -1.47 13.67 -14.29
N PHE A 95 -2.78 13.59 -14.02
CA PHE A 95 -3.32 13.46 -12.66
C PHE A 95 -3.42 12.00 -12.18
N HIS A 96 -3.75 11.06 -13.05
CA HIS A 96 -4.00 9.66 -12.69
C HIS A 96 -2.86 8.70 -13.10
N GLY A 97 -1.94 9.17 -13.96
CA GLY A 97 -0.80 8.43 -14.49
C GLY A 97 -1.13 7.17 -15.32
N GLN A 98 -0.13 6.54 -15.96
CA GLN A 98 -0.33 5.39 -16.86
C GLN A 98 0.87 4.42 -16.93
N THR A 99 0.59 3.11 -17.03
CA THR A 99 1.47 1.99 -17.41
C THR A 99 1.03 1.37 -18.73
N GLU A 100 1.88 0.51 -19.28
CA GLU A 100 1.66 -0.32 -20.48
C GLU A 100 0.44 -1.27 -20.38
N HIS A 101 -0.10 -1.50 -19.18
CA HIS A 101 -1.29 -2.31 -18.90
C HIS A 101 -2.52 -1.51 -18.39
N GLY A 102 -2.47 -0.16 -18.25
CA GLY A 102 -3.56 0.61 -17.63
C GLY A 102 -3.09 1.88 -16.88
N ALA A 103 -3.89 2.48 -16.00
CA ALA A 103 -3.47 3.64 -15.20
C ALA A 103 -2.44 3.25 -14.12
N ALA A 104 -1.37 4.04 -13.94
CA ALA A 104 -0.27 3.77 -12.99
C ALA A 104 0.64 5.01 -12.85
N PRO A 105 1.94 4.88 -12.60
CA PRO A 105 2.68 5.16 -11.39
C PRO A 105 2.62 6.57 -10.78
N GLN A 106 2.04 7.60 -11.42
CA GLN A 106 1.99 8.96 -10.82
C GLN A 106 0.87 9.11 -9.79
N PHE A 107 -0.26 8.44 -9.99
CA PHE A 107 -1.26 8.27 -8.92
C PHE A 107 -0.70 7.45 -7.76
N HIS A 108 0.06 6.39 -8.07
CA HIS A 108 0.80 5.63 -7.06
C HIS A 108 1.89 6.49 -6.40
N ARG A 109 2.59 7.38 -7.12
CA ARG A 109 3.61 8.30 -6.55
C ARG A 109 2.98 9.38 -5.70
N TYR A 110 1.92 10.02 -6.16
CA TYR A 110 1.18 11.04 -5.43
C TYR A 110 0.59 10.45 -4.16
N TRP A 111 -0.13 9.34 -4.26
CA TRP A 111 -0.66 8.69 -3.07
C TRP A 111 0.45 8.09 -2.22
N MET A 112 1.49 7.44 -2.75
CA MET A 112 2.62 6.99 -1.93
C MET A 112 3.41 8.14 -1.30
N LEU A 113 3.46 9.35 -1.87
CA LEU A 113 4.08 10.52 -1.23
C LEU A 113 3.16 11.18 -0.20
N ALA A 114 1.86 11.25 -0.50
CA ALA A 114 0.85 11.81 0.40
C ALA A 114 0.41 10.85 1.51
N SER A 115 0.60 9.55 1.32
CA SER A 115 0.35 8.47 2.29
C SER A 115 1.63 7.84 2.83
N SER A 116 2.82 8.22 2.31
CA SER A 116 4.04 8.08 3.09
C SER A 116 3.93 9.05 4.26
N PRO A 117 4.20 8.61 5.50
CA PRO A 117 4.22 9.49 6.67
C PRO A 117 5.13 10.72 6.48
N THR A 118 6.10 10.64 5.57
CA THR A 118 7.11 11.66 5.34
C THR A 118 7.42 11.81 3.85
N GLY A 119 7.03 12.94 3.27
CA GLY A 119 7.32 13.33 1.89
C GLY A 119 7.50 14.85 1.74
N SER A 120 7.80 15.52 2.85
CA SER A 120 8.02 16.97 2.95
C SER A 120 9.53 17.25 3.07
N PRO A 121 10.07 18.36 2.52
CA PRO A 121 11.43 18.81 2.84
C PRO A 121 11.67 18.96 4.34
N GLU A 122 10.59 19.07 5.13
CA GLU A 122 10.62 19.03 6.59
C GLU A 122 11.21 17.73 7.13
N GLU A 123 11.10 16.59 6.44
CA GLU A 123 11.70 15.33 6.91
C GLU A 123 13.21 15.46 7.08
N ARG A 124 13.91 16.06 6.12
CA ARG A 124 15.37 16.29 6.25
C ARG A 124 15.70 17.25 7.39
N VAL A 125 14.84 18.24 7.62
CA VAL A 125 15.02 19.20 8.72
C VAL A 125 14.77 18.51 10.06
N VAL A 126 13.72 17.70 10.16
CA VAL A 126 13.33 16.91 11.33
C VAL A 126 14.40 15.86 11.63
N GLU A 127 14.87 15.10 10.64
CA GLU A 127 15.95 14.13 10.80
C GLU A 127 17.24 14.79 11.30
N ARG A 128 17.59 15.96 10.76
CA ARG A 128 18.78 16.69 11.18
C ARG A 128 18.64 17.21 12.61
N LEU A 129 17.49 17.79 12.95
CA LEU A 129 17.21 18.27 14.30
C LEU A 129 17.17 17.13 15.32
N ALA A 130 16.51 16.02 14.96
CA ALA A 130 16.44 14.82 15.78
C ALA A 130 17.83 14.22 16.00
N LEU A 131 18.66 14.16 14.96
CA LEU A 131 20.04 13.70 15.07
C LEU A 131 20.83 14.58 16.06
N ASP A 132 20.73 15.90 15.96
CA ASP A 132 21.43 16.83 16.87
C ASP A 132 20.97 16.65 18.33
N GLN A 133 19.66 16.50 18.57
CA GLN A 133 19.08 16.27 19.90
C GLN A 133 19.50 14.92 20.49
N ILE A 134 19.40 13.86 19.70
CA ILE A 134 19.78 12.50 20.13
C ILE A 134 21.27 12.42 20.38
N TRP A 135 22.09 13.04 19.51
CA TRP A 135 23.53 13.08 19.69
C TRP A 135 23.91 13.73 21.02
N ALA A 136 23.29 14.86 21.36
CA ALA A 136 23.50 15.53 22.65
C ALA A 136 23.04 14.69 23.87
N ALA A 137 22.01 13.86 23.71
CA ALA A 137 21.49 13.00 24.77
C ALA A 137 22.31 11.70 24.97
N LEU A 138 23.10 11.28 23.99
CA LEU A 138 24.01 10.13 24.13
C LEU A 138 25.15 10.45 25.10
N SER A 139 25.64 9.42 25.79
CA SER A 139 26.83 9.61 26.64
C SER A 139 28.07 9.91 25.80
N PRO A 140 29.06 10.68 26.31
CA PRO A 140 30.27 11.00 25.56
C PRO A 140 30.98 9.76 25.02
N ARG A 141 30.98 8.67 25.81
CA ARG A 141 31.57 7.40 25.39
C ARG A 141 30.82 6.74 24.23
N GLN A 142 29.49 6.87 24.17
CA GLN A 142 28.70 6.35 23.05
C GLN A 142 28.94 7.17 21.78
N GLN A 143 29.03 8.49 21.92
CA GLN A 143 29.39 9.39 20.82
C GLN A 143 30.76 9.00 20.23
N GLU A 144 31.80 8.85 21.05
CA GLU A 144 33.14 8.43 20.62
C GLU A 144 33.12 7.12 19.81
N LEU A 145 32.38 6.11 20.27
CA LEU A 145 32.28 4.82 19.59
C LEU A 145 31.61 4.94 18.21
N ILE A 146 30.53 5.73 18.12
CA ILE A 146 29.80 5.94 16.87
C ILE A 146 30.66 6.77 15.90
N SER A 147 31.30 7.83 16.38
CA SER A 147 32.23 8.65 15.59
C SER A 147 33.41 7.84 15.07
N ALA A 148 34.04 7.01 15.90
CA ALA A 148 35.15 6.14 15.48
C ALA A 148 34.70 5.17 14.37
N LEU A 149 33.50 4.58 14.49
CA LEU A 149 32.96 3.71 13.44
C LEU A 149 32.58 4.46 12.16
N TYR A 150 32.16 5.72 12.28
CA TYR A 150 31.87 6.59 11.15
C TYR A 150 33.14 6.91 10.36
N TYR A 151 34.22 7.34 11.02
CA TYR A 151 35.46 7.74 10.35
C TYR A 151 36.25 6.56 9.76
N HIS A 152 36.24 5.40 10.41
CA HIS A 152 37.05 4.26 10.00
C HIS A 152 36.32 3.24 9.14
N GLU A 153 34.98 3.29 9.10
CA GLU A 153 34.07 2.37 8.40
C GLU A 153 34.25 0.86 8.68
N ASP A 154 35.21 0.51 9.55
CA ASP A 154 35.61 -0.84 9.90
C ASP A 154 35.70 -0.98 11.43
N TYR A 155 35.13 -2.06 11.97
CA TYR A 155 35.06 -2.32 13.41
C TYR A 155 36.43 -2.54 14.06
N THR A 156 37.35 -3.19 13.36
CA THR A 156 38.69 -3.48 13.88
C THR A 156 39.52 -2.21 13.94
N ARG A 157 39.46 -1.37 12.90
CA ARG A 157 40.13 -0.07 12.86
C ARG A 157 39.54 0.91 13.86
N ALA A 158 38.22 0.96 13.99
CA ALA A 158 37.55 1.78 14.99
C ALA A 158 37.92 1.36 16.43
N ALA A 159 37.94 0.05 16.72
CA ALA A 159 38.38 -0.45 18.02
C ALA A 159 39.84 -0.07 18.32
N ALA A 160 40.74 -0.23 17.34
CA ALA A 160 42.14 0.13 17.47
C ALA A 160 42.34 1.63 17.74
N SER A 161 41.57 2.51 17.07
CA SER A 161 41.64 3.97 17.28
C SER A 161 41.31 4.40 18.71
N LEU A 162 40.49 3.61 19.41
CA LEU A 162 40.07 3.87 20.79
C LEU A 162 40.88 3.06 21.83
N GLY A 163 41.89 2.29 21.39
CA GLY A 163 42.67 1.42 22.26
C GLY A 163 41.87 0.27 22.88
N LEU A 164 40.79 -0.18 22.23
CA LEU A 164 39.89 -1.21 22.75
C LEU A 164 40.11 -2.56 22.07
N PRO A 165 39.96 -3.67 22.81
CA PRO A 165 39.77 -4.98 22.20
C PRO A 165 38.54 -4.99 21.29
N VAL A 166 38.64 -5.64 20.13
CA VAL A 166 37.56 -5.71 19.14
C VAL A 166 36.26 -6.28 19.73
N SER A 167 36.35 -7.30 20.58
CA SER A 167 35.21 -7.90 21.27
C SER A 167 34.48 -6.93 22.21
N SER A 168 35.24 -6.12 22.96
CA SER A 168 34.72 -5.06 23.81
C SER A 168 34.04 -3.98 22.98
N PHE A 169 34.65 -3.57 21.87
CA PHE A 169 34.08 -2.60 20.94
C PHE A 169 32.73 -3.05 20.39
N TYR A 170 32.61 -4.31 19.93
CA TYR A 170 31.33 -4.88 19.47
C TYR A 170 30.23 -4.81 20.53
N SER A 171 30.55 -5.11 21.78
CA SER A 171 29.59 -5.05 22.88
C SER A 171 29.16 -3.62 23.18
N MET A 172 30.13 -2.68 23.17
CA MET A 172 29.88 -1.27 23.47
C MET A 172 29.09 -0.57 22.36
N ILE A 173 29.45 -0.79 21.09
CA ILE A 173 28.70 -0.22 19.95
C ILE A 173 27.29 -0.79 19.85
N SER A 174 27.08 -2.06 20.22
CA SER A 174 25.72 -2.64 20.32
C SER A 174 24.86 -1.93 21.37
N ARG A 175 25.43 -1.53 22.51
CA ARG A 175 24.72 -0.74 23.52
C ARG A 175 24.48 0.70 23.05
N ALA A 176 25.48 1.33 22.44
CA ALA A 176 25.34 2.69 21.89
C ALA A 176 24.22 2.76 20.84
N ARG A 177 24.16 1.79 19.92
CA ARG A 177 23.07 1.69 18.93
C ARG A 177 21.70 1.50 19.57
N ARG A 178 21.59 0.67 20.60
CA ARG A 178 20.33 0.50 21.33
C ARG A 178 19.89 1.79 22.03
N ALA A 179 20.82 2.53 22.62
CA ALA A 179 20.53 3.83 23.23
C ALA A 179 20.05 4.85 22.18
N PHE A 180 20.76 4.94 21.04
CA PHE A 180 20.35 5.79 19.93
C PHE A 180 18.95 5.42 19.43
N THR A 181 18.67 4.15 19.17
CA THR A 181 17.34 3.68 18.72
C THR A 181 16.25 3.95 19.75
N ALA A 182 16.54 3.82 21.04
CA ALA A 182 15.57 4.12 22.09
C ALA A 182 15.17 5.60 22.09
N LEU A 183 16.15 6.50 21.95
CA LEU A 183 15.91 7.94 21.86
C LEU A 183 15.20 8.31 20.55
N TRP A 184 15.56 7.66 19.44
CA TRP A 184 14.89 7.86 18.14
C TRP A 184 13.40 7.51 18.17
N HIS A 185 13.00 6.57 19.04
CA HIS A 185 11.62 6.11 19.18
C HIS A 185 11.03 6.43 20.55
N GLU A 186 11.44 7.52 21.23
CA GLU A 186 10.98 7.83 22.59
C GLU A 186 9.44 7.96 22.72
N HIS A 187 8.72 8.11 21.60
CA HIS A 187 7.26 8.19 21.54
C HIS A 187 6.58 7.04 20.77
N GLU A 188 7.34 6.01 20.38
CA GLU A 188 6.83 4.87 19.62
C GLU A 188 7.33 3.54 20.22
N THR A 189 6.59 2.45 20.01
CA THR A 189 7.12 1.11 20.31
C THR A 189 7.72 0.53 19.03
N PRO A 190 9.06 0.48 18.88
CA PRO A 190 9.67 0.08 17.62
C PRO A 190 9.37 -1.38 17.28
N THR A 191 8.91 -1.62 16.04
CA THR A 191 8.73 -2.96 15.49
C THR A 191 10.06 -3.50 14.97
N ARG A 192 10.86 -4.10 15.88
CA ARG A 192 12.20 -4.72 15.63
C ARG A 192 13.31 -3.75 15.20
N ALA A 193 14.55 -4.11 15.54
CA ALA A 193 15.75 -3.41 15.10
C ALA A 193 15.89 -3.46 13.56
N TRP A 194 16.18 -2.30 12.95
CA TRP A 194 16.38 -2.14 11.52
C TRP A 194 17.66 -2.84 11.04
N GLY A 195 17.50 -4.09 10.60
CA GLY A 195 18.54 -4.83 9.88
C GLY A 195 19.81 -5.13 10.69
N ASN A 196 20.75 -5.82 10.04
CA ASN A 196 22.08 -6.04 10.57
C ASN A 196 23.07 -5.22 9.74
N ASP A 197 24.00 -4.52 10.40
CA ASP A 197 25.07 -3.77 9.72
C ASP A 197 25.92 -4.68 8.81
N VAL A 198 26.21 -4.21 7.60
CA VAL A 198 26.86 -4.97 6.50
C VAL A 198 28.23 -4.39 6.11
N ARG A 199 28.80 -3.47 6.90
CA ARG A 199 30.07 -2.78 6.59
C ARG A 199 31.31 -3.68 6.47
N SER A 200 31.25 -4.95 6.85
CA SER A 200 32.42 -5.85 6.82
C SER A 200 32.80 -6.41 5.44
N GLY A 201 32.24 -5.90 4.34
CA GLY A 201 32.63 -6.26 2.96
C GLY A 201 32.45 -7.73 2.58
N ARG A 202 32.04 -8.59 3.51
CA ARG A 202 31.78 -10.00 3.24
C ARG A 202 30.53 -10.10 2.37
N PRO A 203 30.62 -10.69 1.16
CA PRO A 203 29.45 -10.94 0.34
C PRO A 203 28.47 -11.78 1.15
N ARG A 204 27.40 -11.16 1.64
CA ARG A 204 26.27 -11.93 2.15
C ARG A 204 25.48 -12.38 0.95
N HIS A 205 25.29 -13.69 0.82
CA HIS A 205 24.26 -14.22 -0.06
C HIS A 205 22.96 -13.48 0.25
N LYS A 206 22.32 -12.90 -0.78
CA LYS A 206 21.06 -12.12 -0.76
C LYS A 206 19.84 -12.89 -0.20
N HIS A 207 20.09 -14.03 0.43
CA HIS A 207 19.16 -15.05 0.83
C HIS A 207 19.34 -15.41 2.30
N VAL A 208 19.74 -14.49 3.18
CA VAL A 208 19.80 -14.78 4.64
C VAL A 208 18.43 -15.21 5.17
N THR A 209 17.33 -14.64 4.65
CA THR A 209 15.97 -15.07 4.95
C THR A 209 15.69 -16.46 4.42
N THR A 210 16.01 -16.78 3.17
CA THR A 210 15.79 -18.10 2.56
C THR A 210 16.70 -19.19 3.12
N THR A 211 17.94 -18.87 3.49
CA THR A 211 18.87 -19.81 4.14
C THR A 211 18.48 -20.02 5.60
N ALA A 212 18.05 -18.99 6.33
CA ALA A 212 17.52 -19.15 7.68
C ALA A 212 16.16 -19.87 7.69
N ILE A 213 15.30 -19.63 6.69
CA ILE A 213 14.05 -20.39 6.47
C ILE A 213 14.39 -21.84 6.10
N ARG A 214 15.34 -22.08 5.20
CA ARG A 214 15.80 -23.44 4.81
C ARG A 214 16.47 -24.18 5.96
N GLN A 215 17.22 -23.49 6.81
CA GLN A 215 17.80 -24.08 8.01
C GLN A 215 16.71 -24.36 9.04
N ARG A 216 15.73 -23.46 9.23
CA ARG A 216 14.58 -23.74 10.10
C ARG A 216 13.73 -24.89 9.58
N THR A 217 13.48 -24.99 8.27
CA THR A 217 12.73 -26.12 7.70
C THR A 217 13.52 -27.41 7.75
N ARG A 218 14.84 -27.39 7.52
CA ARG A 218 15.71 -28.56 7.71
C ARG A 218 15.78 -28.99 9.18
N SER A 219 15.94 -28.07 10.12
CA SER A 219 15.87 -28.38 11.56
C SER A 219 14.47 -28.83 12.00
N ARG A 220 13.40 -28.41 11.30
CA ARG A 220 12.03 -28.87 11.55
C ARG A 220 11.76 -30.25 10.94
N ALA A 221 12.41 -30.57 9.82
CA ALA A 221 12.34 -31.87 9.15
C ALA A 221 13.29 -32.92 9.78
N GLN A 222 14.41 -32.48 10.35
CA GLN A 222 15.35 -33.32 11.09
C GLN A 222 15.02 -33.43 12.59
N ARG A 223 14.16 -32.54 13.11
CA ARG A 223 13.55 -32.79 14.41
C ARG A 223 12.60 -33.96 14.22
N PRO A 224 12.79 -35.09 14.93
CA PRO A 224 11.71 -36.06 15.04
C PRO A 224 10.49 -35.29 15.52
N ASP A 225 9.37 -35.50 14.84
CA ASP A 225 8.11 -34.86 15.17
C ASP A 225 7.91 -35.00 16.68
N PRO A 226 7.83 -33.91 17.47
CA PRO A 226 7.42 -34.05 18.84
C PRO A 226 5.95 -34.46 18.73
N GLY A 227 5.71 -35.77 18.72
CA GLY A 227 4.37 -36.34 18.71
C GLY A 227 3.50 -35.57 19.71
N PRO A 228 2.20 -35.40 19.42
CA PRO A 228 1.31 -34.47 20.09
C PRO A 228 1.62 -34.45 21.57
N GLY A 229 2.21 -33.34 22.03
CA GLY A 229 2.95 -33.28 23.29
C GLY A 229 2.15 -33.94 24.40
N TYR A 230 2.53 -35.17 24.73
CA TYR A 230 2.03 -35.89 25.89
C TYR A 230 2.66 -35.18 27.08
N ARG A 231 2.07 -34.04 27.49
CA ARG A 231 2.28 -33.57 28.85
C ARG A 231 1.89 -34.75 29.71
N ALA A 232 2.87 -35.34 30.41
CA ALA A 232 2.63 -36.48 31.28
C ALA A 232 1.39 -36.15 32.13
N ARG A 233 0.35 -37.00 32.05
CA ARG A 233 -0.88 -36.80 32.82
C ARG A 233 -0.45 -36.66 34.28
N ARG A 234 -0.78 -35.53 34.91
CA ARG A 234 -0.42 -35.24 36.30
C ARG A 234 -0.82 -36.41 37.19
N ASP A 235 0.09 -37.03 37.92
CA ASP A 235 -0.32 -38.08 38.85
C ASP A 235 -1.20 -37.48 39.95
N ILE A 236 -2.34 -38.12 40.21
CA ILE A 236 -3.36 -37.69 41.17
C ILE A 236 -3.58 -38.73 42.28
N GLY A 237 -2.73 -39.77 42.34
CA GLY A 237 -2.83 -40.81 43.36
C GLY A 237 -4.05 -41.73 43.23
N ILE A 238 -4.81 -41.62 42.14
CA ILE A 238 -5.94 -42.49 41.82
C ILE A 238 -5.88 -42.91 40.34
N THR A 239 -6.16 -44.19 40.09
CA THR A 239 -6.21 -44.73 38.73
C THR A 239 -7.45 -44.24 37.99
N ASP A 240 -7.35 -44.08 36.66
CA ASP A 240 -8.48 -43.64 35.83
C ASP A 240 -9.68 -44.61 35.94
N THR A 241 -9.41 -45.91 36.16
CA THR A 241 -10.43 -46.94 36.40
C THR A 241 -11.21 -46.74 37.69
N ARG A 242 -10.54 -46.35 38.78
CA ARG A 242 -11.20 -46.08 40.06
C ARG A 242 -11.97 -44.76 40.03
N LEU A 243 -11.46 -43.79 39.26
CA LEU A 243 -12.14 -42.51 39.03
C LEU A 243 -13.42 -42.69 38.20
N ARG A 244 -13.39 -43.57 37.19
CA ARG A 244 -14.57 -44.01 36.42
C ARG A 244 -15.60 -44.70 37.33
N ALA A 245 -15.17 -45.66 38.15
CA ALA A 245 -16.07 -46.38 39.05
C ALA A 245 -16.77 -45.44 40.06
N ARG A 246 -16.10 -44.38 40.55
CA ARG A 246 -16.76 -43.39 41.42
C ARG A 246 -17.79 -42.55 40.69
N TYR A 247 -17.52 -42.18 39.44
CA TYR A 247 -18.50 -41.49 38.59
C TYR A 247 -19.73 -42.37 38.32
N ASP A 248 -19.51 -43.65 37.98
CA ASP A 248 -20.60 -44.60 37.73
C ASP A 248 -21.43 -44.89 39.00
N ASN A 249 -20.83 -44.75 40.19
CA ASN A 249 -21.50 -44.82 41.50
C ASN A 249 -22.16 -43.48 41.94
N GLY A 250 -22.27 -42.49 41.05
CA GLY A 250 -23.06 -41.28 41.26
C GLY A 250 -22.29 -40.04 41.71
N ALA A 251 -20.96 -40.08 41.81
CA ALA A 251 -20.17 -38.87 42.08
C ALA A 251 -20.17 -37.93 40.87
N THR A 252 -20.35 -36.62 41.09
CA THR A 252 -20.33 -35.66 39.99
C THR A 252 -18.91 -35.28 39.58
N ILE A 253 -18.71 -34.90 38.31
CA ILE A 253 -17.41 -34.47 37.77
C ILE A 253 -16.85 -33.28 38.57
N THR A 254 -17.72 -32.38 39.03
CA THR A 254 -17.34 -31.20 39.81
C THR A 254 -16.86 -31.54 41.21
N GLU A 255 -17.47 -32.53 41.87
CA GLU A 255 -17.01 -33.03 43.16
C GLU A 255 -15.64 -33.70 43.04
N LEU A 256 -15.46 -34.56 42.04
CA LEU A 256 -14.17 -35.21 41.75
C LEU A 256 -13.10 -34.16 41.39
N ALA A 257 -13.43 -33.13 40.62
CA ALA A 257 -12.52 -32.04 40.28
C ALA A 257 -12.04 -31.27 41.52
N ARG A 258 -12.97 -30.99 42.45
CA ARG A 258 -12.66 -30.32 43.72
C ARG A 258 -11.83 -31.21 44.64
N GLU A 259 -12.17 -32.49 44.75
CA GLU A 259 -11.48 -33.46 45.60
C GLU A 259 -10.02 -33.69 45.18
N TYR A 260 -9.76 -33.80 43.87
CA TYR A 260 -8.40 -34.05 43.34
C TYR A 260 -7.67 -32.78 42.85
N GLY A 261 -8.23 -31.59 43.11
CA GLY A 261 -7.61 -30.30 42.75
C GLY A 261 -7.33 -30.14 41.25
N MET A 262 -8.22 -30.67 40.40
CA MET A 262 -8.09 -30.64 38.95
C MET A 262 -9.16 -29.78 38.28
N GLY A 263 -8.85 -29.29 37.08
CA GLY A 263 -9.86 -28.66 36.23
C GLY A 263 -10.91 -29.68 35.77
N TRP A 264 -12.16 -29.24 35.68
CA TRP A 264 -13.31 -30.05 35.23
C TRP A 264 -13.02 -30.85 33.95
N ALA A 265 -12.43 -30.21 32.94
CA ALA A 265 -12.08 -30.84 31.66
C ALA A 265 -11.04 -31.97 31.79
N SER A 266 -10.16 -31.91 32.80
CA SER A 266 -9.17 -32.96 33.06
C SER A 266 -9.80 -34.20 33.68
N ILE A 267 -10.78 -34.04 34.57
CA ILE A 267 -11.58 -35.16 35.11
C ILE A 267 -12.42 -35.78 34.00
N GLN A 268 -13.13 -34.95 33.22
CA GLN A 268 -13.96 -35.45 32.13
C GLN A 268 -13.15 -36.26 31.12
N ASN A 269 -11.98 -35.77 30.70
CA ASN A 269 -11.12 -36.48 29.74
C ASN A 269 -10.56 -37.80 30.29
N ARG A 270 -10.35 -37.92 31.61
CA ARG A 270 -9.94 -39.19 32.25
C ARG A 270 -11.07 -40.20 32.34
N ILE A 271 -12.30 -39.73 32.54
CA ILE A 271 -13.50 -40.57 32.51
C ILE A 271 -13.76 -41.08 31.09
N THR A 272 -13.64 -40.21 30.08
CA THR A 272 -13.93 -40.59 28.68
C THR A 272 -12.82 -41.36 28.00
N ASN A 273 -11.55 -41.07 28.31
CA ASN A 273 -10.37 -41.73 27.74
C ASN A 273 -9.47 -42.32 28.84
N PRO A 274 -9.91 -43.38 29.54
CA PRO A 274 -9.09 -44.04 30.55
C PRO A 274 -7.88 -44.68 29.87
N LYS A 275 -6.69 -44.52 30.46
CA LYS A 275 -5.54 -45.34 30.08
C LYS A 275 -5.62 -46.67 30.81
N SER A 276 -5.46 -47.76 30.07
CA SER A 276 -5.27 -49.12 30.59
C SER A 276 -4.04 -49.21 31.49
#